data_AF-A0A2K9NS15-F1
#
_entry.id   AF-A0A2K9NS15-F1
#
_cell.length_a   1.000
_cell.length_b   1.000
_cell.length_c   1.000
_cell.angle_alpha   90.00
_cell.angle_beta   90.00
_cell.angle_gamma   90.00
#
_symmetry.space_group_name_H-M   'P 1'
#
loop_
_entity.id
_entity.type
_entity.pdbx_description
1 polymer ?
#
loop_
_entity_poly.entity_id
_entity_poly.type
_entity_poly.pdbx_seq_one_letter_code
_entity_poly.pdbx_strand_id
1 'polypeptide(L)'
;MKVSILLAFTLLSSFAFAAEKEKTVQKSGVQGDIVVNDSLQKLLDVPGVKPIYEECKKNNQAYSENIPTCIWDNVKNKPELKKMVMQTYADTNKSAPTEGRSPASSKTNMVTSAQVASIDYSSDPSVQALSEFYGKKLDEILDPDKALSAAEKDKNVIVTVDHRKFIDLYKSELGKTIINAFTSYCLDTDPKSCDKGLCLLREKMDEVKEDRDTNLKSIKSTTFDLASGTASSRKWTSCIFNVAQVCEGNAGDSGQTINSRSKQRACLITDYVKTARKNIQIADKQKEFYTSLEKEGTTQIASNMKIVTDGEKASSDSILKITKKEVEDSLKKPDEANLAEIDQCMDVDTKTIKNVEVCKKFLSTNKTANEVAFAELGMRQLAQEEMLTEELKDDEKVREYLKEEGFKDEEIQKLTASAESIEEIRSKILARFKNEKEAIIEEMRKKIETKTSSSDGKIDNQDISKLEKIRNDLASRTSDLSNLMQFNNIVSSYLETNDKKSGTNERNTASLFAEAKTMDGAEGKALQEQIKKADLKENKGNSTIDLNVNEINNSFIKYNSKLQEQQQKKN
;
A
#
# COMPACT_ATOMS: atom_id res chain seq x y z
N MET A 1 9.83 -32.56 -5.96
CA MET A 1 8.49 -31.93 -6.11
C MET A 1 8.69 -30.44 -5.88
N LYS A 2 8.78 -29.63 -6.95
CA LYS A 2 9.02 -28.18 -6.83
C LYS A 2 7.67 -27.53 -6.49
N VAL A 3 7.46 -27.19 -5.22
CA VAL A 3 6.29 -26.42 -4.79
C VAL A 3 6.56 -24.96 -5.16
N SER A 4 5.94 -24.48 -6.23
CA SER A 4 5.98 -23.06 -6.59
C SER A 4 5.05 -22.29 -5.64
N ILE A 5 5.58 -21.83 -4.52
CA ILE A 5 4.89 -20.91 -3.60
C ILE A 5 5.12 -19.49 -4.13
N LEU A 6 4.14 -18.96 -4.86
CA LEU A 6 4.15 -17.58 -5.32
C LEU A 6 3.68 -16.68 -4.17
N LEU A 7 4.63 -16.16 -3.38
CA LEU A 7 4.37 -15.04 -2.47
C LEU A 7 4.40 -13.74 -3.30
N ALA A 8 3.27 -13.05 -3.34
CA ALA A 8 3.17 -11.72 -3.93
C ALA A 8 3.86 -10.70 -3.01
N PHE A 9 5.13 -10.39 -3.29
CA PHE A 9 5.88 -9.33 -2.61
C PHE A 9 5.61 -7.99 -3.29
N THR A 10 4.98 -7.07 -2.56
CA THR A 10 4.39 -5.82 -3.08
C THR A 10 5.22 -4.60 -2.68
N LEU A 11 6.51 -4.62 -3.00
CA LEU A 11 7.48 -3.60 -2.53
C LEU A 11 7.84 -2.51 -3.54
N LEU A 12 7.25 -2.52 -4.74
CA LEU A 12 7.51 -1.48 -5.73
C LEU A 12 6.22 -0.75 -6.04
N SER A 13 6.14 0.45 -5.47
CA SER A 13 4.99 1.33 -5.39
C SER A 13 3.87 0.79 -4.49
N SER A 14 3.33 1.65 -3.63
CA SER A 14 1.97 1.51 -3.12
C SER A 14 1.10 0.95 -4.26
N PHE A 15 0.17 0.04 -3.97
CA PHE A 15 -0.75 -0.60 -4.92
C PHE A 15 -0.28 -1.91 -5.57
N ALA A 16 -0.40 -3.02 -4.83
CA ALA A 16 -0.65 -4.33 -5.44
C ALA A 16 -1.54 -5.17 -4.50
N PHE A 17 -2.79 -5.40 -4.89
CA PHE A 17 -3.61 -6.47 -4.34
C PHE A 17 -4.27 -7.21 -5.51
N ALA A 18 -4.27 -8.53 -5.40
CA ALA A 18 -4.95 -9.54 -6.21
C ALA A 18 -4.29 -9.95 -7.54
N ALA A 19 -3.59 -11.09 -7.49
CA ALA A 19 -3.60 -12.05 -8.58
C ALA A 19 -3.72 -13.46 -7.98
N GLU A 20 -4.93 -14.01 -7.98
CA GLU A 20 -5.13 -15.44 -7.79
C GLU A 20 -6.26 -15.91 -8.71
N LYS A 21 -5.88 -16.40 -9.88
CA LYS A 21 -6.57 -17.48 -10.59
C LYS A 21 -5.52 -18.36 -11.26
N GLU A 22 -5.59 -19.66 -10.95
CA GLU A 22 -4.77 -20.69 -11.56
C GLU A 22 -4.85 -20.68 -13.09
N LYS A 23 -3.67 -20.81 -13.70
CA LYS A 23 -3.35 -21.33 -15.04
C LYS A 23 -4.53 -21.50 -16.01
N THR A 24 -4.72 -20.46 -16.83
CA THR A 24 -4.80 -20.64 -18.28
C THR A 24 -3.80 -19.68 -18.90
N VAL A 25 -2.64 -20.22 -19.28
CA VAL A 25 -1.66 -19.53 -20.13
C VAL A 25 -2.31 -19.37 -21.50
N GLN A 26 -3.01 -18.27 -21.72
CA GLN A 26 -3.05 -17.67 -23.05
C GLN A 26 -1.91 -16.66 -23.12
N LYS A 27 -0.89 -17.03 -23.89
CA LYS A 27 0.12 -16.11 -24.40
C LYS A 27 -0.61 -15.02 -25.23
N SER A 28 -1.01 -13.93 -24.61
CA SER A 28 -1.21 -12.66 -25.30
C SER A 28 -0.21 -11.67 -24.75
N GLY A 29 0.94 -11.58 -25.43
CA GLY A 29 1.95 -10.59 -25.11
C GLY A 29 1.48 -9.22 -25.55
N VAL A 30 1.18 -8.34 -24.59
CA VAL A 30 1.33 -6.88 -24.71
C VAL A 30 1.64 -6.36 -23.29
N GLN A 31 2.87 -5.92 -23.08
CA GLN A 31 3.46 -5.58 -21.77
C GLN A 31 2.95 -4.24 -21.19
N GLY A 32 2.03 -3.55 -21.88
CA GLY A 32 1.45 -2.27 -21.46
C GLY A 32 -0.02 -2.30 -21.05
N ASP A 33 -0.71 -3.44 -21.13
CA ASP A 33 -2.16 -3.46 -20.91
C ASP A 33 -2.54 -3.33 -19.43
N ILE A 34 -3.53 -2.47 -19.19
CA ILE A 34 -4.21 -2.38 -17.91
C ILE A 34 -5.06 -3.65 -17.81
N VAL A 35 -4.75 -4.53 -16.85
CA VAL A 35 -5.56 -5.73 -16.63
C VAL A 35 -6.84 -5.28 -15.95
N VAL A 36 -7.83 -4.99 -16.77
CA VAL A 36 -9.21 -4.81 -16.32
C VAL A 36 -9.72 -6.20 -16.04
N ASN A 37 -9.79 -6.59 -14.76
CA ASN A 37 -10.40 -7.85 -14.37
C ASN A 37 -11.82 -7.90 -14.97
N ASP A 38 -12.18 -8.97 -15.69
CA ASP A 38 -13.52 -9.17 -16.29
C ASP A 38 -14.67 -9.00 -15.27
N SER A 39 -14.37 -9.08 -13.96
CA SER A 39 -15.33 -8.77 -12.90
C SER A 39 -15.70 -7.28 -12.78
N LEU A 40 -14.95 -6.38 -13.42
CA LEU A 40 -15.09 -4.94 -13.24
C LEU A 40 -16.19 -4.35 -14.11
N GLN A 41 -16.31 -4.68 -15.40
CA GLN A 41 -17.35 -4.13 -16.28
C GLN A 41 -18.74 -4.72 -15.94
N LYS A 42 -19.36 -4.25 -14.86
CA LYS A 42 -20.69 -4.74 -14.44
C LYS A 42 -21.67 -3.62 -14.17
N LEU A 43 -21.22 -2.45 -13.72
CA LEU A 43 -22.12 -1.30 -13.53
C LEU A 43 -22.47 -0.64 -14.86
N LEU A 44 -21.52 -0.54 -15.79
CA LEU A 44 -21.77 -0.05 -17.14
C LEU A 44 -22.65 -0.99 -17.99
N ASP A 45 -22.68 -2.28 -17.63
CA ASP A 45 -23.53 -3.30 -18.27
C ASP A 45 -24.99 -3.28 -17.76
N VAL A 46 -25.28 -2.54 -16.69
CA VAL A 46 -26.66 -2.38 -16.21
C VAL A 46 -27.51 -1.74 -17.32
N PRO A 47 -28.66 -2.34 -17.70
CA PRO A 47 -29.52 -1.81 -18.74
C PRO A 47 -29.87 -0.33 -18.51
N GLY A 48 -29.52 0.53 -19.47
CA GLY A 48 -29.74 1.98 -19.40
C GLY A 48 -28.54 2.81 -18.96
N VAL A 49 -27.46 2.22 -18.44
CA VAL A 49 -26.22 2.94 -18.09
C VAL A 49 -25.34 3.19 -19.31
N LYS A 50 -25.20 2.22 -20.22
CA LYS A 50 -24.36 2.36 -21.43
C LYS A 50 -24.72 3.58 -22.30
N PRO A 51 -26.00 3.90 -22.59
CA PRO A 51 -26.34 5.13 -23.33
C PRO A 51 -25.91 6.41 -22.61
N ILE A 52 -26.00 6.44 -21.27
CA ILE A 52 -25.55 7.56 -20.44
C ILE A 52 -24.02 7.72 -20.54
N TYR A 53 -23.27 6.61 -20.49
CA TYR A 53 -21.83 6.63 -20.69
C TYR A 53 -21.44 7.24 -22.04
N GLU A 54 -22.07 6.81 -23.13
CA GLU A 54 -21.78 7.33 -24.48
C GLU A 54 -22.11 8.83 -24.60
N GLU A 55 -23.17 9.30 -23.92
CA GLU A 55 -23.51 10.73 -23.87
C GLU A 55 -22.49 11.53 -23.07
N CYS A 56 -22.13 11.06 -21.88
CA CYS A 56 -21.11 11.69 -21.03
C CYS A 56 -19.74 11.74 -21.73
N LYS A 57 -19.38 10.69 -22.47
CA LYS A 57 -18.15 10.62 -23.27
C LYS A 57 -18.12 11.65 -24.40
N LYS A 58 -19.25 11.93 -25.06
CA LYS A 58 -19.33 12.94 -26.14
C LYS A 58 -19.13 14.37 -25.61
N ASN A 59 -19.61 14.64 -24.39
CA ASN A 59 -19.63 15.97 -23.81
C ASN A 59 -18.38 16.30 -22.97
N ASN A 60 -17.49 15.33 -22.75
CA ASN A 60 -16.29 15.50 -21.92
C ASN A 60 -15.04 15.03 -22.67
N GLN A 61 -13.88 15.56 -22.27
CA GLN A 61 -12.60 15.04 -22.77
C GLN A 61 -12.35 13.61 -22.26
N ALA A 62 -11.62 12.81 -23.04
CA ALA A 62 -11.14 11.49 -22.64
C ALA A 62 -10.47 11.54 -21.27
N TYR A 63 -10.77 10.56 -20.43
CA TYR A 63 -10.29 10.48 -19.03
C TYR A 63 -10.66 11.67 -18.15
N SER A 64 -11.58 12.57 -18.53
CA SER A 64 -11.99 13.65 -17.64
C SER A 64 -12.57 13.08 -16.33
N GLU A 65 -12.20 13.66 -15.19
CA GLU A 65 -12.80 13.40 -13.88
C GLU A 65 -14.33 13.55 -13.89
N ASN A 66 -14.85 14.33 -14.84
CA ASN A 66 -16.27 14.56 -15.03
C ASN A 66 -17.00 13.36 -15.64
N ILE A 67 -16.33 12.39 -16.25
CA ILE A 67 -17.01 11.24 -16.89
C ILE A 67 -17.73 10.39 -15.82
N PRO A 68 -17.05 9.86 -14.79
CA PRO A 68 -17.75 9.13 -13.72
C PRO A 68 -18.87 9.93 -13.06
N THR A 69 -18.61 11.21 -12.75
CA THR A 69 -19.59 12.10 -12.11
C THR A 69 -20.80 12.34 -13.00
N CYS A 70 -20.60 12.60 -14.29
CA CYS A 70 -21.66 12.75 -15.28
C CYS A 70 -22.54 11.50 -15.36
N ILE A 71 -21.94 10.30 -15.39
CA ILE A 71 -22.71 9.05 -15.44
C ILE A 71 -23.53 8.90 -14.16
N TRP A 72 -22.89 9.11 -13.00
CA TRP A 72 -23.54 8.96 -11.71
C TRP A 72 -24.69 9.94 -11.50
N ASP A 73 -24.52 11.22 -11.85
CA ASP A 73 -25.58 12.22 -11.73
C ASP A 73 -26.80 11.86 -12.58
N ASN A 74 -26.58 11.35 -13.80
CA ASN A 74 -27.64 10.87 -14.67
C ASN A 74 -28.31 9.57 -14.17
N VAL A 75 -27.55 8.68 -13.52
CA VAL A 75 -28.07 7.47 -12.87
C VAL A 75 -28.87 7.83 -11.62
N LYS A 76 -28.36 8.73 -10.77
CA LYS A 76 -28.96 9.16 -9.50
C LYS A 76 -30.31 9.86 -9.70
N ASN A 77 -30.46 10.59 -10.81
CA ASN A 77 -31.72 11.24 -11.20
C ASN A 77 -32.80 10.26 -11.72
N LYS A 78 -32.47 8.96 -11.85
CA LYS A 78 -33.40 7.90 -12.31
C LYS A 78 -33.53 6.83 -11.21
N PRO A 79 -34.54 6.91 -10.32
CA PRO A 79 -34.63 6.07 -9.12
C PRO A 79 -34.51 4.55 -9.36
N GLU A 80 -35.21 4.01 -10.37
CA GLU A 80 -35.12 2.59 -10.71
C GLU A 80 -33.75 2.19 -11.24
N LEU A 81 -33.12 3.05 -12.05
CA LEU A 81 -31.77 2.82 -12.56
C LEU A 81 -30.74 2.86 -11.44
N LYS A 82 -30.83 3.86 -10.54
CA LYS A 82 -30.02 3.95 -9.33
C LYS A 82 -30.13 2.66 -8.51
N LYS A 83 -31.35 2.17 -8.27
CA LYS A 83 -31.58 0.93 -7.52
C LYS A 83 -30.91 -0.27 -8.18
N MET A 84 -31.04 -0.43 -9.50
CA MET A 84 -30.38 -1.52 -10.25
C MET A 84 -28.85 -1.44 -10.17
N VAL A 85 -28.27 -0.24 -10.32
CA VAL A 85 -26.82 -0.03 -10.21
C VAL A 85 -26.32 -0.35 -8.80
N MET A 86 -27.02 0.14 -7.77
CA MET A 86 -26.69 -0.12 -6.37
C MET A 86 -26.80 -1.60 -6.01
N GLN A 87 -27.84 -2.28 -6.49
CA GLN A 87 -28.00 -3.72 -6.29
C GLN A 87 -26.91 -4.51 -7.01
N THR A 88 -26.58 -4.14 -8.25
CA THR A 88 -25.48 -4.76 -9.00
C THR A 88 -24.15 -4.56 -8.27
N TYR A 89 -23.87 -3.35 -7.80
CA TYR A 89 -22.69 -3.08 -6.98
C TYR A 89 -22.66 -3.97 -5.73
N ALA A 90 -23.75 -4.00 -4.96
CA ALA A 90 -23.86 -4.85 -3.78
C ALA A 90 -23.67 -6.33 -4.11
N ASP A 91 -24.32 -6.86 -5.14
CA ASP A 91 -24.22 -8.27 -5.54
C ASP A 91 -22.81 -8.65 -6.03
N THR A 92 -22.10 -7.71 -6.66
CA THR A 92 -20.69 -7.93 -7.03
C THR A 92 -19.73 -7.90 -5.85
N ASN A 93 -20.14 -7.27 -4.76
CA ASN A 93 -19.35 -7.13 -3.54
C ASN A 93 -19.84 -8.04 -2.39
N LYS A 94 -20.96 -8.76 -2.56
CA LYS A 94 -21.47 -9.74 -1.62
C LYS A 94 -20.55 -10.96 -1.59
N SER A 95 -20.08 -11.30 -0.39
CA SER A 95 -19.38 -12.55 -0.10
C SER A 95 -20.41 -13.68 0.00
N ALA A 96 -20.24 -14.77 -0.76
CA ALA A 96 -20.95 -16.01 -0.44
C ALA A 96 -20.23 -16.67 0.75
N PRO A 97 -20.87 -16.88 1.91
CA PRO A 97 -20.29 -17.70 2.96
C PRO A 97 -20.28 -19.15 2.48
N THR A 98 -19.10 -19.69 2.18
CA THR A 98 -18.95 -21.15 2.03
C THR A 98 -18.69 -21.74 3.40
N GLU A 99 -19.68 -22.43 3.96
CA GLU A 99 -19.51 -23.25 5.17
C GLU A 99 -18.33 -24.21 5.00
N GLY A 100 -17.45 -24.29 6.01
CA GLY A 100 -16.33 -25.23 6.04
C GLY A 100 -14.98 -24.73 5.47
N ARG A 101 -14.84 -23.44 5.11
CA ARG A 101 -13.55 -22.85 4.70
C ARG A 101 -13.09 -21.77 5.70
N SER A 102 -11.77 -21.55 5.78
CA SER A 102 -11.13 -20.51 6.60
C SER A 102 -11.85 -19.16 6.46
N PRO A 103 -11.88 -18.28 7.48
CA PRO A 103 -12.45 -16.93 7.41
C PRO A 103 -11.94 -16.08 6.23
N ALA A 104 -10.79 -16.45 5.65
CA ALA A 104 -10.24 -15.92 4.39
C ALA A 104 -11.15 -16.09 3.17
N SER A 105 -11.98 -17.14 3.16
CA SER A 105 -12.81 -17.54 2.02
C SER A 105 -14.04 -16.65 1.85
N SER A 106 -14.50 -16.03 2.94
CA SER A 106 -15.43 -14.92 2.95
C SER A 106 -14.67 -13.61 2.69
N LYS A 107 -14.25 -13.37 1.45
CA LYS A 107 -13.57 -12.12 1.06
C LYS A 107 -14.47 -10.92 1.32
N THR A 108 -14.00 -9.96 2.10
CA THR A 108 -14.42 -8.55 1.99
C THR A 108 -13.82 -7.99 0.70
N ASN A 109 -14.65 -7.83 -0.34
CA ASN A 109 -14.25 -7.15 -1.57
C ASN A 109 -14.21 -5.63 -1.31
N MET A 110 -13.28 -5.15 -0.49
CA MET A 110 -12.96 -3.72 -0.51
C MET A 110 -12.10 -3.45 -1.74
N VAL A 111 -12.77 -2.93 -2.76
CA VAL A 111 -12.21 -2.50 -4.02
C VAL A 111 -11.33 -1.26 -3.79
N THR A 112 -10.02 -1.47 -3.59
CA THR A 112 -9.05 -0.37 -3.53
C THR A 112 -8.65 0.06 -4.94
N SER A 113 -8.06 1.25 -5.07
CA SER A 113 -7.42 1.70 -6.33
C SER A 113 -6.43 0.65 -6.89
N ALA A 114 -5.78 -0.14 -6.03
CA ALA A 114 -4.88 -1.23 -6.41
C ALA A 114 -5.58 -2.40 -7.13
N GLN A 115 -6.85 -2.67 -6.81
CA GLN A 115 -7.58 -3.84 -7.31
C GLN A 115 -8.32 -3.57 -8.63
N VAL A 116 -8.56 -2.30 -8.99
CA VAL A 116 -9.45 -1.95 -10.12
C VAL A 116 -8.70 -1.70 -11.42
N ALA A 117 -7.44 -1.28 -11.36
CA ALA A 117 -6.59 -1.29 -12.53
C ALA A 117 -5.20 -1.71 -12.09
N SER A 118 -5.04 -3.02 -11.93
CA SER A 118 -3.73 -3.61 -11.81
C SER A 118 -3.05 -3.47 -13.17
N ILE A 119 -2.01 -2.64 -13.21
CA ILE A 119 -0.95 -2.83 -14.20
C ILE A 119 -0.44 -4.27 -13.98
N ASP A 120 -0.18 -5.03 -15.04
CA ASP A 120 0.42 -6.36 -14.91
C ASP A 120 1.87 -6.26 -14.42
N TYR A 121 2.01 -6.00 -13.13
CA TYR A 121 3.29 -5.95 -12.42
C TYR A 121 3.95 -7.32 -12.36
N SER A 122 3.20 -8.42 -12.55
CA SER A 122 3.76 -9.78 -12.54
C SER A 122 4.70 -10.02 -13.73
N SER A 123 4.51 -9.24 -14.80
CA SER A 123 5.36 -9.23 -15.98
C SER A 123 6.51 -8.23 -15.93
N ASP A 124 6.55 -7.32 -14.93
CA ASP A 124 7.64 -6.33 -14.79
C ASP A 124 8.92 -7.05 -14.30
N PRO A 125 10.04 -6.98 -15.05
CA PRO A 125 11.29 -7.64 -14.68
C PRO A 125 11.81 -7.26 -13.29
N SER A 126 11.54 -6.04 -12.82
CA SER A 126 12.02 -5.55 -11.52
C SER A 126 11.17 -6.11 -10.37
N VAL A 127 9.87 -6.30 -10.60
CA VAL A 127 8.99 -6.99 -9.64
C VAL A 127 9.36 -8.47 -9.57
N GLN A 128 9.66 -9.10 -10.71
CA GLN A 128 10.16 -10.47 -10.74
C GLN A 128 11.49 -10.61 -9.99
N ALA A 129 12.43 -9.68 -10.19
CA ALA A 129 13.71 -9.69 -9.48
C ALA A 129 13.54 -9.56 -7.95
N LEU A 130 12.63 -8.70 -7.47
CA LEU A 130 12.31 -8.65 -6.04
C LEU A 130 11.61 -9.92 -5.56
N SER A 131 10.68 -10.47 -6.35
CA SER A 131 10.01 -11.73 -6.03
C SER A 131 11.01 -12.88 -5.89
N GLU A 132 11.99 -12.97 -6.80
CA GLU A 132 13.08 -13.94 -6.73
C GLU A 132 13.99 -13.70 -5.52
N PHE A 133 14.30 -12.45 -5.20
CA PHE A 133 15.09 -12.09 -4.02
C PHE A 133 14.42 -12.59 -2.73
N TYR A 134 13.14 -12.30 -2.55
CA TYR A 134 12.40 -12.75 -1.38
C TYR A 134 12.13 -14.26 -1.39
N GLY A 135 11.91 -14.84 -2.57
CA GLY A 135 11.81 -16.29 -2.75
C GLY A 135 13.06 -17.01 -2.26
N LYS A 136 14.25 -16.50 -2.60
CA LYS A 136 15.52 -17.04 -2.09
C LYS A 136 15.63 -16.94 -0.56
N LYS A 137 15.22 -15.82 0.03
CA LYS A 137 15.21 -15.67 1.51
C LYS A 137 14.29 -16.69 2.17
N LEU A 138 13.11 -16.94 1.58
CA LEU A 138 12.19 -17.95 2.06
C LEU A 138 12.77 -19.37 1.89
N ASP A 139 13.31 -19.69 0.72
CA ASP A 139 13.92 -20.99 0.43
C ASP A 139 15.08 -21.31 1.38
N GLU A 140 15.92 -20.33 1.70
CA GLU A 140 17.02 -20.50 2.66
C GLU A 140 16.55 -20.86 4.08
N ILE A 141 15.34 -20.41 4.45
CA ILE A 141 14.73 -20.68 5.75
C ILE A 141 14.05 -22.04 5.75
N LEU A 142 13.46 -22.42 4.62
CA LEU A 142 12.81 -23.71 4.41
C LEU A 142 13.81 -24.83 4.07
N ASP A 143 15.08 -24.50 3.84
CA ASP A 143 16.13 -25.42 3.44
C ASP A 143 16.32 -26.54 4.49
N PRO A 144 15.96 -27.80 4.15
CA PRO A 144 16.15 -28.94 5.05
C PRO A 144 17.61 -29.10 5.47
N ASP A 145 18.56 -28.71 4.63
CA ASP A 145 19.98 -28.84 4.95
C ASP A 145 20.45 -27.88 6.05
N LYS A 146 19.74 -26.76 6.22
CA LYS A 146 20.00 -25.75 7.25
C LYS A 146 19.07 -25.89 8.47
N ALA A 147 17.90 -26.50 8.29
CA ALA A 147 16.86 -26.66 9.31
C ALA A 147 16.92 -28.02 10.05
N LEU A 148 17.56 -29.04 9.47
CA LEU A 148 17.71 -30.37 10.05
C LEU A 148 19.14 -30.60 10.56
N SER A 149 19.25 -31.21 11.74
CA SER A 149 20.49 -31.80 12.22
C SER A 149 20.89 -33.02 11.38
N ALA A 150 22.17 -33.43 11.43
CA ALA A 150 22.66 -34.58 10.68
C ALA A 150 21.81 -35.86 10.94
N ALA A 151 21.39 -36.09 12.19
CA ALA A 151 20.56 -37.23 12.57
C ALA A 151 19.10 -37.16 12.08
N GLU A 152 18.60 -35.96 11.76
CA GLU A 152 17.26 -35.77 11.18
C GLU A 152 17.27 -35.93 9.65
N LYS A 153 18.38 -35.57 8.99
CA LYS A 153 18.56 -35.77 7.54
C LYS A 153 18.52 -37.25 7.16
N ASP A 154 19.13 -38.11 7.99
CA ASP A 154 19.15 -39.57 7.79
C ASP A 154 17.77 -40.24 7.93
N LYS A 155 16.76 -39.53 8.45
CA LYS A 155 15.41 -40.05 8.72
C LYS A 155 14.35 -39.62 7.71
N ASN A 156 14.72 -39.01 6.58
CA ASN A 156 13.79 -38.45 5.59
C ASN A 156 12.72 -37.53 6.21
N VAL A 157 13.14 -36.69 7.16
CA VAL A 157 12.24 -35.73 7.81
C VAL A 157 11.83 -34.65 6.82
N ILE A 158 10.52 -34.41 6.69
CA ILE A 158 9.97 -33.34 5.87
C ILE A 158 9.93 -32.06 6.72
N VAL A 159 10.63 -31.02 6.26
CA VAL A 159 10.53 -29.68 6.84
C VAL A 159 9.28 -29.00 6.30
N THR A 160 8.42 -28.54 7.20
CA THR A 160 7.18 -27.84 6.87
C THR A 160 7.04 -26.56 7.70
N VAL A 161 6.21 -25.64 7.22
CA VAL A 161 5.90 -24.38 7.90
C VAL A 161 4.41 -24.29 8.18
N ASP A 162 4.12 -23.85 9.39
CA ASP A 162 2.76 -23.65 9.86
C ASP A 162 2.07 -22.51 9.09
N HIS A 163 0.79 -22.66 8.74
CA HIS A 163 -0.01 -21.60 8.11
C HIS A 163 -0.04 -20.32 8.95
N ARG A 164 0.01 -20.44 10.27
CA ARG A 164 0.10 -19.32 11.22
C ARG A 164 1.36 -18.47 10.99
N LYS A 165 2.46 -19.09 10.52
CA LYS A 165 3.70 -18.37 10.19
C LYS A 165 3.58 -17.57 8.91
N PHE A 166 2.88 -18.09 7.90
CA PHE A 166 2.56 -17.31 6.71
C PHE A 166 1.63 -16.14 7.02
N ILE A 167 0.70 -16.33 7.96
CA ILE A 167 -0.16 -15.25 8.45
C ILE A 167 0.68 -14.18 9.17
N ASP A 168 1.62 -14.58 10.03
CA ASP A 168 2.52 -13.65 10.72
C ASP A 168 3.43 -12.89 9.74
N LEU A 169 3.93 -13.56 8.70
CA LEU A 169 4.70 -12.94 7.62
C LEU A 169 3.85 -11.93 6.86
N TYR A 170 2.61 -12.29 6.49
CA TYR A 170 1.69 -11.40 5.79
C TYR A 170 1.35 -10.16 6.62
N LYS A 171 1.03 -10.32 7.91
CA LYS A 171 0.79 -9.19 8.82
C LYS A 171 2.02 -8.29 8.93
N SER A 172 3.20 -8.87 9.08
CA SER A 172 4.46 -8.12 9.15
C SER A 172 4.71 -7.31 7.87
N GLU A 173 4.36 -7.87 6.70
CA GLU A 173 4.50 -7.15 5.44
C GLU A 173 3.48 -6.01 5.27
N LEU A 174 2.24 -6.22 5.71
CA LEU A 174 1.26 -5.13 5.78
C LEU A 174 1.74 -4.01 6.70
N GLY A 175 2.30 -4.35 7.86
CA GLY A 175 2.91 -3.40 8.79
C GLY A 175 4.06 -2.62 8.14
N LYS A 176 5.01 -3.30 7.49
CA LYS A 176 6.12 -2.65 6.78
C LYS A 176 5.65 -1.76 5.65
N THR A 177 4.66 -2.20 4.90
CA THR A 177 4.12 -1.41 3.78
C THR A 177 3.40 -0.15 4.27
N ILE A 178 2.71 -0.21 5.42
CA ILE A 178 2.16 0.99 6.08
C ILE A 178 3.29 1.98 6.38
N ILE A 179 4.37 1.53 7.03
CA ILE A 179 5.51 2.40 7.36
C ILE A 179 6.15 2.94 6.07
N ASN A 180 6.30 2.12 5.03
CA ASN A 180 6.81 2.53 3.71
C ASN A 180 5.94 3.63 3.07
N ALA A 181 4.62 3.54 3.16
CA ALA A 181 3.71 4.53 2.62
C ALA A 181 3.88 5.89 3.32
N PHE A 182 3.91 5.90 4.65
CA PHE A 182 4.14 7.12 5.43
C PHE A 182 5.55 7.69 5.23
N THR A 183 6.57 6.85 5.26
CA THR A 183 7.96 7.28 5.06
C THR A 183 8.19 7.81 3.65
N SER A 184 7.55 7.24 2.63
CA SER A 184 7.57 7.79 1.27
C SER A 184 6.94 9.17 1.20
N TYR A 185 5.81 9.40 1.88
CA TYR A 185 5.22 10.73 1.94
C TYR A 185 6.17 11.71 2.61
N CYS A 186 6.64 11.38 3.82
CA CYS A 186 7.50 12.26 4.59
C CYS A 186 8.83 12.58 3.91
N LEU A 187 9.41 11.60 3.22
CA LEU A 187 10.61 11.79 2.42
C LEU A 187 10.42 12.88 1.35
N ASP A 188 9.22 13.00 0.78
CA ASP A 188 8.91 13.95 -0.30
C ASP A 188 8.39 15.31 0.20
N THR A 189 8.27 15.52 1.52
CA THR A 189 7.71 16.77 2.10
C THR A 189 8.68 17.93 2.12
N ASP A 190 8.14 19.14 1.93
CA ASP A 190 8.90 20.38 2.13
C ASP A 190 9.33 20.46 3.61
N PRO A 191 10.64 20.47 3.91
CA PRO A 191 11.12 20.54 5.28
C PRO A 191 10.57 21.74 6.05
N LYS A 192 10.33 22.89 5.39
CA LYS A 192 9.82 24.10 6.04
C LYS A 192 8.36 23.98 6.42
N SER A 193 7.59 23.26 5.62
CA SER A 193 6.19 22.98 5.91
C SER A 193 6.03 22.05 7.11
N CYS A 194 6.98 21.13 7.31
CA CYS A 194 7.02 20.26 8.48
C CYS A 194 7.32 21.01 9.77
N ASP A 195 8.15 22.05 9.72
CA ASP A 195 8.47 22.86 10.90
C ASP A 195 7.23 23.63 11.43
N LYS A 196 6.21 23.79 10.58
CA LYS A 196 4.89 24.37 10.91
C LYS A 196 3.83 23.33 11.27
N GLY A 197 4.19 22.05 11.28
CA GLY A 197 3.32 20.94 11.67
C GLY A 197 2.83 20.12 10.48
N LEU A 198 2.26 20.69 9.42
CA LEU A 198 1.48 19.88 8.46
C LEU A 198 2.28 18.97 7.52
N CYS A 199 3.56 19.24 7.25
CA CYS A 199 4.37 18.45 6.32
C CYS A 199 3.70 18.27 4.94
N LEU A 200 3.69 19.34 4.16
CA LEU A 200 3.07 19.41 2.83
C LEU A 200 4.09 19.10 1.73
N LEU A 201 3.61 18.51 0.63
CA LEU A 201 4.36 18.32 -0.60
C LEU A 201 4.32 19.61 -1.44
N ARG A 202 5.37 19.92 -2.19
CA ARG A 202 5.29 20.97 -3.22
C ARG A 202 4.53 20.48 -4.46
N GLU A 203 3.86 21.38 -5.17
CA GLU A 203 3.03 21.01 -6.34
C GLU A 203 3.90 20.50 -7.51
N LYS A 204 5.05 21.14 -7.77
CA LYS A 204 5.93 20.76 -8.89
C LYS A 204 6.80 19.55 -8.55
N MET A 205 6.92 18.61 -9.48
CA MET A 205 7.75 17.39 -9.32
C MET A 205 9.22 17.70 -9.05
N ASP A 206 9.80 18.68 -9.74
CA ASP A 206 11.23 19.00 -9.59
C ASP A 206 11.53 19.53 -8.18
N GLU A 207 10.61 20.35 -7.64
CA GLU A 207 10.68 20.86 -6.27
C GLU A 207 10.58 19.73 -5.23
N VAL A 208 9.75 18.72 -5.50
CA VAL A 208 9.66 17.52 -4.65
C VAL A 208 10.95 16.68 -4.67
N LYS A 209 11.63 16.60 -5.82
CA LYS A 209 12.94 15.92 -5.89
C LYS A 209 14.00 16.63 -5.04
N GLU A 210 14.00 17.96 -5.06
CA GLU A 210 14.88 18.75 -4.18
C GLU A 210 14.58 18.53 -2.69
N ASP A 211 13.28 18.44 -2.33
CA ASP A 211 12.85 18.15 -0.97
C ASP A 211 13.30 16.76 -0.53
N ARG A 212 13.12 15.75 -1.39
CA ARG A 212 13.61 14.39 -1.19
C ARG A 212 15.11 14.35 -0.92
N ASP A 213 15.90 15.00 -1.74
CA ASP A 213 17.36 15.07 -1.55
C ASP A 213 17.75 15.78 -0.25
N THR A 214 17.03 16.83 0.11
CA THR A 214 17.23 17.57 1.37
C THR A 214 16.93 16.68 2.58
N ASN A 215 15.81 15.95 2.53
CA ASN A 215 15.39 15.03 3.57
C ASN A 215 16.36 13.84 3.70
N LEU A 216 16.84 13.27 2.60
CA LEU A 216 17.88 12.21 2.62
C LEU A 216 19.18 12.70 3.26
N LYS A 217 19.64 13.91 2.91
CA LYS A 217 20.85 14.52 3.50
C LYS A 217 20.67 14.75 5.00
N SER A 218 19.47 15.17 5.44
CA SER A 218 19.20 15.43 6.86
C SER A 218 19.41 14.18 7.72
N ILE A 219 19.00 13.00 7.24
CA ILE A 219 19.19 11.73 7.95
C ILE A 219 20.68 11.38 8.09
N LYS A 220 21.48 11.63 7.04
CA LYS A 220 22.94 11.37 7.08
C LYS A 220 23.67 12.23 8.11
N SER A 221 23.14 13.42 8.42
CA SER A 221 23.74 14.37 9.37
C SER A 221 23.19 14.29 10.80
N THR A 222 22.13 13.51 11.05
CA THR A 222 21.42 13.54 12.33
C THR A 222 22.11 12.66 13.38
N THR A 223 22.38 13.22 14.56
CA THR A 223 22.74 12.43 15.75
C THR A 223 21.52 11.66 16.23
N PHE A 224 21.58 10.32 16.32
CA PHE A 224 20.52 9.53 16.95
C PHE A 224 20.55 9.76 18.47
N ASP A 225 19.94 10.84 18.96
CA ASP A 225 19.61 10.94 20.38
C ASP A 225 18.15 10.54 20.59
N LEU A 226 18.01 9.27 20.92
CA LEU A 226 16.73 8.62 21.15
C LEU A 226 16.24 8.76 22.60
N ALA A 227 17.07 9.29 23.51
CA ALA A 227 16.71 9.55 24.90
C ALA A 227 16.10 10.95 25.09
N SER A 228 16.32 11.87 24.14
CA SER A 228 15.84 13.25 24.20
C SER A 228 14.99 13.70 23.00
N GLY A 229 14.53 12.79 22.14
CA GLY A 229 13.67 13.15 21.01
C GLY A 229 14.24 14.31 20.19
N THR A 230 15.30 14.06 19.43
CA THR A 230 15.88 15.07 18.53
C THR A 230 14.83 15.80 17.68
N ALA A 231 15.17 17.01 17.20
CA ALA A 231 14.33 17.72 16.23
C ALA A 231 13.94 16.83 15.04
N SER A 232 14.85 15.98 14.57
CA SER A 232 14.61 15.04 13.47
C SER A 232 13.59 13.96 13.82
N SER A 233 13.71 13.28 14.98
CA SER A 233 12.71 12.25 15.34
C SER A 233 11.34 12.85 15.59
N ARG A 234 11.26 14.03 16.21
CA ARG A 234 9.98 14.75 16.37
C ARG A 234 9.38 15.17 15.04
N LYS A 235 10.20 15.65 14.10
CA LYS A 235 9.77 16.06 12.75
C LYS A 235 9.20 14.87 11.97
N TRP A 236 9.88 13.73 11.96
CA TRP A 236 9.40 12.53 11.27
C TRP A 236 8.14 11.97 11.88
N THR A 237 8.12 11.84 13.20
CA THR A 237 6.94 11.40 13.93
C THR A 237 5.76 12.36 13.68
N SER A 238 5.97 13.68 13.71
CA SER A 238 4.94 14.67 13.39
C SER A 238 4.44 14.54 11.95
N CYS A 239 5.33 14.32 10.99
CA CYS A 239 4.94 14.11 9.60
C CYS A 239 3.99 12.92 9.46
N ILE A 240 4.37 11.77 10.03
CA ILE A 240 3.57 10.54 10.00
C ILE A 240 2.18 10.77 10.58
N PHE A 241 2.10 11.45 11.73
CA PHE A 241 0.82 11.72 12.40
C PHE A 241 -0.09 12.70 11.66
N ASN A 242 0.47 13.62 10.88
CA ASN A 242 -0.32 14.70 10.26
C ASN A 242 -0.86 14.34 8.87
N VAL A 243 -0.44 13.22 8.28
CA VAL A 243 -0.98 12.75 6.98
C VAL A 243 -2.50 12.62 7.00
N ALA A 244 -3.09 12.07 8.06
CA ALA A 244 -4.55 11.95 8.16
C ALA A 244 -5.25 13.33 8.12
N GLN A 245 -4.70 14.32 8.82
CA GLN A 245 -5.21 15.69 8.83
C GLN A 245 -5.12 16.35 7.44
N VAL A 246 -3.99 16.13 6.75
CA VAL A 246 -3.78 16.62 5.39
C VAL A 246 -4.82 16.03 4.44
N CYS A 247 -5.17 14.75 4.59
CA CYS A 247 -6.25 14.14 3.80
C CYS A 247 -7.63 14.75 4.11
N GLU A 248 -7.93 14.99 5.40
CA GLU A 248 -9.18 15.62 5.82
C GLU A 248 -9.30 17.08 5.34
N GLY A 249 -8.21 17.69 4.86
CA GLY A 249 -8.16 19.11 4.51
C GLY A 249 -8.14 20.00 5.76
N ASN A 250 -7.80 19.45 6.91
CA ASN A 250 -7.73 20.17 8.17
C ASN A 250 -6.33 20.74 8.36
N ALA A 251 -6.19 22.05 8.12
CA ALA A 251 -4.93 22.75 8.35
C ALA A 251 -4.64 23.02 9.84
N GLY A 252 -5.60 22.79 10.73
CA GLY A 252 -5.52 23.15 12.15
C GLY A 252 -5.09 24.62 12.34
N ASP A 253 -4.31 24.85 13.39
CA ASP A 253 -3.75 26.18 13.72
C ASP A 253 -2.49 26.53 12.92
N SER A 254 -2.08 25.71 11.94
CA SER A 254 -0.83 25.92 11.19
C SER A 254 -0.85 27.17 10.29
N GLY A 255 -2.05 27.65 9.95
CA GLY A 255 -2.25 28.75 9.00
C GLY A 255 -1.78 28.43 7.57
N GLN A 256 -1.46 27.16 7.26
CA GLN A 256 -0.99 26.74 5.94
C GLN A 256 -2.16 26.31 5.05
N THR A 257 -2.07 26.62 3.76
CA THR A 257 -3.01 26.10 2.76
C THR A 257 -2.55 24.72 2.30
N ILE A 258 -3.40 23.70 2.49
CA ILE A 258 -3.17 22.36 1.98
C ILE A 258 -3.40 22.36 0.47
N ASN A 259 -2.35 22.05 -0.30
CA ASN A 259 -2.44 21.96 -1.76
C ASN A 259 -3.02 20.61 -2.22
N SER A 260 -3.40 20.56 -3.49
CA SER A 260 -4.12 19.44 -4.09
C SER A 260 -3.30 18.15 -4.04
N ARG A 261 -1.99 18.25 -4.34
CA ARG A 261 -1.08 17.11 -4.35
C ARG A 261 -0.86 16.52 -2.97
N SER A 262 -0.69 17.36 -1.94
CA SER A 262 -0.54 16.93 -0.55
C SER A 262 -1.80 16.20 -0.09
N LYS A 263 -2.98 16.80 -0.32
CA LYS A 263 -4.28 16.18 0.01
C LYS A 263 -4.45 14.84 -0.70
N GLN A 264 -4.19 14.79 -2.01
CA GLN A 264 -4.31 13.58 -2.81
C GLN A 264 -3.41 12.47 -2.26
N ARG A 265 -2.10 12.72 -2.11
CA ARG A 265 -1.15 11.70 -1.62
C ARG A 265 -1.46 11.26 -0.20
N ALA A 266 -1.85 12.17 0.67
CA ALA A 266 -2.25 11.85 2.03
C ALA A 266 -3.48 10.93 2.07
N CYS A 267 -4.49 11.21 1.24
CA CYS A 267 -5.69 10.38 1.18
C CYS A 267 -5.45 8.98 0.62
N LEU A 268 -4.57 8.83 -0.37
CA LEU A 268 -4.16 7.52 -0.85
C LEU A 268 -3.50 6.68 0.24
N ILE A 269 -2.71 7.31 1.11
CA ILE A 269 -2.07 6.63 2.25
C ILE A 269 -3.12 6.26 3.30
N THR A 270 -4.02 7.18 3.64
CA THR A 270 -5.11 6.90 4.60
C THR A 270 -5.98 5.71 4.15
N ASP A 271 -6.40 5.68 2.89
CA ASP A 271 -7.15 4.55 2.31
C ASP A 271 -6.36 3.23 2.39
N TYR A 272 -5.08 3.29 2.04
CA TYR A 272 -4.20 2.12 2.12
C TYR A 272 -4.11 1.58 3.56
N VAL A 273 -3.86 2.45 4.55
CA VAL A 273 -3.74 2.05 5.96
C VAL A 273 -5.04 1.45 6.47
N LYS A 274 -6.19 2.05 6.12
CA LYS A 274 -7.51 1.52 6.44
C LYS A 274 -7.73 0.12 5.87
N THR A 275 -7.35 -0.11 4.60
CA THR A 275 -7.45 -1.43 3.98
C THR A 275 -6.50 -2.44 4.61
N ALA A 276 -5.25 -2.06 4.85
CA ALA A 276 -4.25 -2.91 5.50
C ALA A 276 -4.71 -3.35 6.89
N ARG A 277 -5.34 -2.45 7.66
CA ARG A 277 -5.92 -2.80 8.98
C ARG A 277 -7.01 -3.85 8.89
N LYS A 278 -7.97 -3.71 7.97
CA LYS A 278 -9.02 -4.73 7.80
C LYS A 278 -8.41 -6.08 7.43
N ASN A 279 -7.39 -6.07 6.58
CA ASN A 279 -6.64 -7.28 6.23
C ASN A 279 -5.90 -7.88 7.43
N ILE A 280 -5.33 -7.07 8.32
CA ILE A 280 -4.72 -7.53 9.58
C ILE A 280 -5.77 -8.16 10.51
N GLN A 281 -6.96 -7.55 10.65
CA GLN A 281 -8.06 -8.13 11.45
C GLN A 281 -8.53 -9.48 10.89
N ILE A 282 -8.62 -9.60 9.56
CA ILE A 282 -8.98 -10.85 8.89
C ILE A 282 -7.88 -11.89 9.11
N ALA A 283 -6.61 -11.50 8.98
CA ALA A 283 -5.45 -12.34 9.25
C ALA A 283 -5.45 -12.85 10.71
N ASP A 284 -5.77 -12.00 11.68
CA ASP A 284 -5.90 -12.40 13.09
C ASP A 284 -7.01 -13.45 13.27
N LYS A 285 -8.19 -13.25 12.68
CA LYS A 285 -9.28 -14.24 12.70
C LYS A 285 -8.87 -15.58 12.06
N GLN A 286 -8.10 -15.53 10.97
CA GLN A 286 -7.56 -16.75 10.34
C GLN A 286 -6.56 -17.46 11.26
N LYS A 287 -5.70 -16.71 11.95
CA LYS A 287 -4.73 -17.26 12.90
C LYS A 287 -5.43 -17.93 14.07
N GLU A 288 -6.48 -17.31 14.59
CA GLU A 288 -7.34 -17.88 15.65
C GLU A 288 -7.98 -19.18 15.20
N PHE A 289 -8.53 -19.23 13.98
CA PHE A 289 -9.09 -20.45 13.39
C PHE A 289 -8.06 -21.59 13.29
N TYR A 290 -6.86 -21.34 12.77
CA TYR A 290 -5.82 -22.37 12.73
C TYR A 290 -5.35 -22.79 14.14
N THR A 291 -5.39 -21.87 15.10
CA THR A 291 -5.07 -22.18 16.50
C THR A 291 -6.15 -23.03 17.17
N SER A 292 -7.43 -22.86 16.82
CA SER A 292 -8.50 -23.73 17.35
C SER A 292 -8.42 -25.15 16.80
N LEU A 293 -8.07 -25.31 15.52
CA LEU A 293 -7.87 -26.64 14.91
C LEU A 293 -6.77 -27.46 15.61
N GLU A 294 -5.69 -26.81 16.05
CA GLU A 294 -4.62 -27.48 16.82
C GLU A 294 -5.12 -27.98 18.18
N LYS A 295 -5.98 -27.21 18.86
CA LYS A 295 -6.52 -27.55 20.19
C LYS A 295 -7.56 -28.67 20.14
N GLU A 296 -8.24 -28.85 19.01
CA GLU A 296 -9.25 -29.89 18.80
C GLU A 296 -8.66 -31.27 18.48
N GLY A 297 -7.32 -31.42 18.51
CA GLY A 297 -6.64 -32.72 18.46
C GLY A 297 -6.63 -33.40 17.08
N THR A 298 -7.00 -32.69 16.01
CA THR A 298 -7.14 -33.25 14.65
C THR A 298 -5.83 -33.39 13.88
N THR A 299 -4.70 -32.89 14.38
CA THR A 299 -3.40 -33.02 13.71
C THR A 299 -2.56 -34.13 14.36
N GLN A 300 -2.79 -35.38 13.94
CA GLN A 300 -1.71 -36.37 13.97
C GLN A 300 -0.63 -35.89 12.99
N ILE A 301 0.32 -35.10 13.47
CA ILE A 301 1.53 -34.76 12.72
C ILE A 301 2.21 -36.10 12.44
N ALA A 302 2.31 -36.48 11.16
CA ALA A 302 3.05 -37.67 10.77
C ALA A 302 4.44 -37.63 11.42
N SER A 303 4.87 -38.74 12.02
CA SER A 303 6.09 -38.86 12.83
C SER A 303 7.40 -38.46 12.14
N ASN A 304 7.35 -38.18 10.83
CA ASN A 304 8.46 -37.75 9.98
C ASN A 304 8.37 -36.27 9.55
N MET A 305 7.55 -35.43 10.19
CA MET A 305 7.49 -34.00 9.92
C MET A 305 8.12 -33.16 11.03
N LYS A 306 8.93 -32.17 10.65
CA LYS A 306 9.42 -31.11 11.54
C LYS A 306 8.82 -29.78 11.12
N ILE A 307 8.09 -29.16 12.02
CA ILE A 307 7.60 -27.79 11.85
C ILE A 307 8.75 -26.85 12.20
N VAL A 308 9.11 -25.94 11.29
CA VAL A 308 10.07 -24.87 11.60
C VAL A 308 9.44 -23.97 12.66
N THR A 309 10.04 -23.94 13.85
CA THR A 309 9.67 -23.02 14.94
C THR A 309 10.58 -21.81 14.93
N ASP A 310 10.22 -20.74 15.65
CA ASP A 310 10.86 -19.41 15.62
C ASP A 310 12.30 -19.35 16.20
N GLY A 311 13.03 -20.46 16.22
CA GLY A 311 14.43 -20.52 16.64
C GLY A 311 15.36 -19.82 15.64
N GLU A 312 15.52 -18.51 15.83
CA GLU A 312 16.59 -17.60 15.36
C GLU A 312 16.84 -17.45 13.84
N LYS A 313 16.36 -18.37 12.98
CA LYS A 313 16.63 -18.33 11.52
C LYS A 313 15.42 -17.93 10.67
N ALA A 314 14.20 -17.98 11.22
CA ALA A 314 12.95 -17.94 10.45
C ALA A 314 11.98 -16.83 10.89
N SER A 315 12.47 -15.66 11.31
CA SER A 315 11.58 -14.56 11.72
C SER A 315 11.03 -13.83 10.48
N SER A 316 9.81 -13.29 10.56
CA SER A 316 9.25 -12.46 9.47
C SER A 316 10.16 -11.30 9.11
N ASP A 317 10.92 -10.77 10.09
CA ASP A 317 11.90 -9.72 9.85
C ASP A 317 13.11 -10.20 9.05
N SER A 318 13.61 -11.42 9.28
CA SER A 318 14.70 -11.97 8.48
C SER A 318 14.31 -12.12 7.00
N ILE A 319 13.03 -12.44 6.73
CA ILE A 319 12.48 -12.59 5.37
C ILE A 319 12.27 -11.23 4.72
N LEU A 320 11.59 -10.32 5.42
CA LEU A 320 11.09 -9.08 4.83
C LEU A 320 12.12 -7.94 4.79
N LYS A 321 13.20 -8.04 5.58
CA LYS A 321 14.25 -7.01 5.60
C LYS A 321 14.98 -6.97 4.26
N ILE A 322 15.11 -5.76 3.71
CA ILE A 322 15.91 -5.47 2.53
C ILE A 322 16.69 -4.17 2.78
N THR A 323 17.98 -4.15 2.46
CA THR A 323 18.82 -2.95 2.55
C THR A 323 18.88 -2.20 1.23
N LYS A 324 19.34 -0.95 1.25
CA LYS A 324 19.61 -0.19 0.03
C LYS A 324 20.45 -0.96 -0.98
N LYS A 325 21.53 -1.58 -0.50
CA LYS A 325 22.45 -2.35 -1.34
C LYS A 325 21.78 -3.57 -1.97
N GLU A 326 20.97 -4.29 -1.19
CA GLU A 326 20.20 -5.43 -1.69
C GLU A 326 19.17 -5.02 -2.76
N VAL A 327 18.54 -3.85 -2.61
CA VAL A 327 17.67 -3.27 -3.66
C VAL A 327 18.46 -2.96 -4.92
N GLU A 328 19.58 -2.24 -4.78
CA GLU A 328 20.43 -1.85 -5.92
C GLU A 328 20.94 -3.07 -6.69
N ASP A 329 21.43 -4.08 -5.97
CA ASP A 329 21.91 -5.32 -6.56
C ASP A 329 20.79 -6.10 -7.29
N SER A 330 19.56 -6.04 -6.77
CA SER A 330 18.41 -6.74 -7.34
C SER A 330 17.83 -6.02 -8.57
N LEU A 331 17.78 -4.69 -8.55
CA LEU A 331 17.04 -3.90 -9.55
C LEU A 331 17.89 -3.30 -10.66
N LYS A 332 19.18 -3.08 -10.42
CA LYS A 332 20.04 -2.38 -11.38
C LYS A 332 20.01 -3.02 -12.78
N LYS A 333 20.18 -4.35 -12.87
CA LYS A 333 20.18 -5.07 -14.14
C LYS A 333 18.80 -5.08 -14.84
N PRO A 334 17.71 -5.45 -14.16
CA PRO A 334 16.36 -5.32 -14.73
C PRO A 334 16.00 -3.91 -15.21
N ASP A 335 16.36 -2.88 -14.44
CA ASP A 335 16.09 -1.48 -14.80
C ASP A 335 16.93 -1.04 -16.00
N GLU A 336 18.22 -1.39 -16.06
CA GLU A 336 19.09 -1.16 -17.23
C GLU A 336 18.53 -1.84 -18.49
N ALA A 337 17.97 -3.04 -18.36
CA ALA A 337 17.33 -3.75 -19.48
C ALA A 337 16.05 -3.01 -19.95
N ASN A 338 15.18 -2.59 -19.03
CA ASN A 338 13.98 -1.83 -19.38
C ASN A 338 14.32 -0.47 -20.00
N LEU A 339 15.37 0.19 -19.53
CA LEU A 339 15.89 1.43 -20.11
C LEU A 339 16.40 1.22 -21.53
N ALA A 340 17.16 0.15 -21.77
CA ALA A 340 17.60 -0.19 -23.11
C ALA A 340 16.42 -0.50 -24.05
N GLU A 341 15.35 -1.13 -23.55
CA GLU A 341 14.15 -1.39 -24.34
C GLU A 341 13.37 -0.12 -24.67
N ILE A 342 13.19 0.82 -23.72
CA ILE A 342 12.49 2.08 -24.02
C ILE A 342 13.31 2.98 -24.95
N ASP A 343 14.64 2.92 -24.88
CA ASP A 343 15.56 3.60 -25.83
C ASP A 343 15.52 2.99 -27.25
N GLN A 344 15.05 1.74 -27.40
CA GLN A 344 14.71 1.15 -28.71
C GLN A 344 13.33 1.58 -29.20
N CYS A 345 12.40 1.91 -28.30
CA CYS A 345 11.10 2.44 -28.64
C CYS A 345 11.19 3.86 -29.20
N MET A 346 11.97 4.75 -28.57
CA MET A 346 12.04 6.17 -28.95
C MET A 346 13.47 6.73 -29.01
N ASP A 347 13.65 7.76 -29.81
CA ASP A 347 14.84 8.61 -29.80
C ASP A 347 14.66 9.77 -28.83
N VAL A 348 15.50 9.83 -27.80
CA VAL A 348 15.41 10.85 -26.75
C VAL A 348 15.84 12.22 -27.27
N ASP A 349 16.86 12.26 -28.13
CA ASP A 349 17.46 13.52 -28.60
C ASP A 349 16.58 14.18 -29.67
N THR A 350 16.10 13.40 -30.62
CA THR A 350 15.26 13.87 -31.73
C THR A 350 13.78 13.89 -31.38
N LYS A 351 13.38 13.33 -30.23
CA LYS A 351 11.97 13.18 -29.82
C LYS A 351 11.15 12.54 -30.93
N THR A 352 11.52 11.33 -31.34
CA THR A 352 10.82 10.58 -32.38
C THR A 352 10.62 9.12 -31.98
N ILE A 353 9.55 8.49 -32.47
CA ILE A 353 9.34 7.05 -32.27
C ILE A 353 10.18 6.28 -33.29
N LYS A 354 10.99 5.33 -32.79
CA LYS A 354 11.81 4.43 -33.61
C LYS A 354 11.08 3.12 -33.91
N ASN A 355 10.45 2.54 -32.88
CA ASN A 355 9.84 1.21 -32.99
C ASN A 355 8.54 1.12 -32.18
N VAL A 356 7.41 1.22 -32.89
CA VAL A 356 6.06 1.15 -32.32
C VAL A 356 5.80 -0.16 -31.58
N GLU A 357 6.29 -1.30 -32.08
CA GLU A 357 6.04 -2.60 -31.44
C GLU A 357 6.77 -2.72 -30.09
N VAL A 358 7.95 -2.12 -29.96
CA VAL A 358 8.64 -2.04 -28.67
C VAL A 358 7.92 -1.06 -27.74
N CYS A 359 7.41 0.07 -28.26
CA CYS A 359 6.65 1.04 -27.45
C CYS A 359 5.38 0.46 -26.82
N LYS A 360 4.73 -0.52 -27.46
CA LYS A 360 3.54 -1.22 -26.92
C LYS A 360 3.83 -1.97 -25.61
N LYS A 361 5.10 -2.22 -25.28
CA LYS A 361 5.48 -2.76 -23.97
C LYS A 361 5.31 -1.75 -22.83
N PHE A 362 5.37 -0.46 -23.14
CA PHE A 362 5.35 0.61 -22.12
C PHE A 362 4.05 1.39 -22.12
N LEU A 363 3.37 1.44 -23.27
CA LEU A 363 2.18 2.25 -23.48
C LEU A 363 1.08 1.41 -24.13
N SER A 364 -0.07 1.27 -23.46
CA SER A 364 -1.24 0.58 -24.01
C SER A 364 -1.82 1.34 -25.19
N THR A 365 -2.15 0.62 -26.26
CA THR A 365 -2.90 1.17 -27.40
C THR A 365 -4.41 1.01 -27.24
N ASN A 366 -4.89 0.39 -26.15
CA ASN A 366 -6.31 0.12 -25.94
C ASN A 366 -6.99 1.27 -25.18
N LYS A 367 -6.99 2.44 -25.81
CA LYS A 367 -7.54 3.67 -25.21
C LYS A 367 -9.00 3.50 -24.84
N THR A 368 -9.79 2.92 -25.74
CA THR A 368 -11.22 2.73 -25.53
C THR A 368 -11.51 1.84 -24.32
N ALA A 369 -10.85 0.69 -24.18
CA ALA A 369 -11.08 -0.17 -23.01
C ALA A 369 -10.61 0.48 -21.71
N ASN A 370 -9.49 1.22 -21.76
CA ASN A 370 -8.97 1.94 -20.60
C ASN A 370 -9.91 3.06 -20.14
N GLU A 371 -10.57 3.76 -21.07
CA GLU A 371 -11.61 4.76 -20.76
C GLU A 371 -12.85 4.13 -20.11
N VAL A 372 -13.29 2.97 -20.62
CA VAL A 372 -14.42 2.21 -20.04
C VAL A 372 -14.07 1.75 -18.62
N ALA A 373 -12.87 1.22 -18.41
CA ALA A 373 -12.40 0.78 -17.09
C ALA A 373 -12.33 1.94 -16.10
N PHE A 374 -11.84 3.10 -16.53
CA PHE A 374 -11.83 4.31 -15.71
C PHE A 374 -13.25 4.74 -15.30
N ALA A 375 -14.18 4.76 -16.25
CA ALA A 375 -15.57 5.13 -15.98
C ALA A 375 -16.25 4.16 -15.01
N GLU A 376 -16.07 2.85 -15.20
CA GLU A 376 -16.57 1.80 -14.31
C GLU A 376 -15.98 1.94 -12.89
N LEU A 377 -14.68 2.20 -12.77
CA LEU A 377 -14.00 2.44 -11.50
C LEU A 377 -14.63 3.62 -10.77
N GLY A 378 -14.73 4.76 -11.44
CA GLY A 378 -15.31 5.96 -10.83
C GLY A 378 -16.78 5.77 -10.44
N MET A 379 -17.54 5.01 -11.23
CA MET A 379 -18.93 4.62 -10.91
C MET A 379 -19.01 3.74 -9.65
N ARG A 380 -18.11 2.76 -9.49
CA ARG A 380 -18.06 1.92 -8.29
C ARG A 380 -17.76 2.73 -7.04
N GLN A 381 -16.81 3.63 -7.16
CA GLN A 381 -16.43 4.55 -6.08
C GLN A 381 -17.60 5.46 -5.67
N LEU A 382 -18.37 5.99 -6.64
CA LEU A 382 -19.57 6.80 -6.39
C LEU A 382 -20.73 5.97 -5.80
N ALA A 383 -20.93 4.74 -6.27
CA ALA A 383 -21.92 3.82 -5.72
C ALA A 383 -21.59 3.44 -4.26
N GLN A 384 -20.30 3.24 -3.95
CA GLN A 384 -19.84 2.97 -2.60
C GLN A 384 -20.08 4.16 -1.66
N GLU A 385 -19.84 5.40 -2.12
CA GLU A 385 -20.11 6.62 -1.36
C GLU A 385 -21.60 6.74 -1.01
N GLU A 386 -22.47 6.49 -1.99
CA GLU A 386 -23.92 6.52 -1.76
C GLU A 386 -24.37 5.38 -0.84
N MET A 387 -23.80 4.17 -0.95
CA MET A 387 -24.08 3.07 -0.03
C MET A 387 -23.71 3.44 1.39
N LEU A 388 -22.49 3.93 1.59
CA LEU A 388 -22.02 4.36 2.91
C LEU A 388 -22.88 5.48 3.47
N THR A 389 -23.31 6.43 2.63
CA THR A 389 -24.21 7.52 3.02
C THR A 389 -25.56 6.99 3.51
N GLU A 390 -26.11 5.96 2.86
CA GLU A 390 -27.36 5.33 3.29
C GLU A 390 -27.17 4.47 4.55
N GLU A 391 -26.09 3.71 4.64
CA GLU A 391 -25.77 2.85 5.80
C GLU A 391 -25.54 3.68 7.07
N LEU A 392 -24.79 4.77 6.98
CA LEU A 392 -24.45 5.58 8.15
C LEU A 392 -25.63 6.38 8.71
N LYS A 393 -26.80 6.41 8.06
CA LYS A 393 -28.04 6.93 8.67
C LYS A 393 -28.42 6.16 9.94
N ASP A 394 -27.97 4.92 10.06
CA ASP A 394 -28.10 4.10 11.26
C ASP A 394 -26.90 4.33 12.21
N ASP A 395 -27.19 4.72 13.45
CA ASP A 395 -26.18 4.94 14.49
C ASP A 395 -25.38 3.66 14.81
N GLU A 396 -26.02 2.48 14.72
CA GLU A 396 -25.32 1.20 14.90
C GLU A 396 -24.28 0.97 13.80
N LYS A 397 -24.58 1.41 12.57
CA LYS A 397 -23.61 1.35 11.45
C LYS A 397 -22.45 2.32 11.65
N VAL A 398 -22.68 3.48 12.28
CA VAL A 398 -21.58 4.37 12.69
C VAL A 398 -20.68 3.66 13.71
N ARG A 399 -21.25 2.98 14.71
CA ARG A 399 -20.49 2.22 15.72
C ARG A 399 -19.73 1.04 15.10
N GLU A 400 -20.37 0.29 14.20
CA GLU A 400 -19.74 -0.81 13.44
C GLU A 400 -18.56 -0.29 12.63
N TYR A 401 -18.72 0.83 11.92
CA TYR A 401 -17.63 1.47 11.18
C TYR A 401 -16.47 1.84 12.10
N LEU A 402 -16.72 2.45 13.26
CA LEU A 402 -15.65 2.76 14.22
C LEU A 402 -14.95 1.50 14.74
N LYS A 403 -15.69 0.40 14.91
CA LYS A 403 -15.11 -0.88 15.32
C LYS A 403 -14.22 -1.48 14.23
N GLU A 404 -14.61 -1.39 12.96
CA GLU A 404 -13.76 -1.76 11.81
C GLU A 404 -12.52 -0.84 11.72
N GLU A 405 -12.70 0.44 12.00
CA GLU A 405 -11.64 1.42 12.22
C GLU A 405 -10.93 1.23 13.58
N GLY A 406 -11.13 0.08 14.24
CA GLY A 406 -10.33 -0.45 15.33
C GLY A 406 -10.37 0.38 16.62
N PHE A 407 -11.40 1.21 16.78
CA PHE A 407 -11.73 1.79 18.07
C PHE A 407 -12.22 0.69 19.01
N LYS A 408 -11.82 0.75 20.28
CA LYS A 408 -12.31 -0.19 21.29
C LYS A 408 -13.74 0.15 21.68
N ASP A 409 -14.48 -0.84 22.17
CA ASP A 409 -15.88 -0.66 22.56
C ASP A 409 -16.04 0.48 23.60
N GLU A 410 -15.10 0.63 24.54
CA GLU A 410 -15.14 1.73 25.53
C GLU A 410 -14.86 3.11 24.90
N GLU A 411 -14.03 3.17 23.85
CA GLU A 411 -13.76 4.40 23.11
C GLU A 411 -14.95 4.78 22.24
N ILE A 412 -15.56 3.80 21.58
CA ILE A 412 -16.77 3.98 20.77
C ILE A 412 -17.88 4.53 21.66
N GLN A 413 -18.12 3.93 22.83
CA GLN A 413 -19.14 4.41 23.77
C GLN A 413 -18.92 5.89 24.16
N LYS A 414 -17.67 6.30 24.38
CA LYS A 414 -17.34 7.71 24.69
C LYS A 414 -17.54 8.63 23.50
N LEU A 415 -17.11 8.19 22.31
CA LEU A 415 -17.22 8.97 21.07
C LEU A 415 -18.67 9.10 20.60
N THR A 416 -19.53 8.12 20.88
CA THR A 416 -20.94 8.09 20.49
C THR A 416 -21.87 8.34 21.68
N ALA A 417 -21.41 9.08 22.69
CA ALA A 417 -22.14 9.28 23.95
C ALA A 417 -23.38 10.20 23.81
N SER A 418 -23.41 11.05 22.77
CA SER A 418 -24.53 11.93 22.47
C SER A 418 -24.93 11.87 20.99
N ALA A 419 -26.17 12.22 20.67
CA ALA A 419 -26.63 12.31 19.28
C ALA A 419 -25.78 13.30 18.46
N GLU A 420 -25.42 14.45 19.05
CA GLU A 420 -24.56 15.45 18.41
C GLU A 420 -23.17 14.89 18.07
N SER A 421 -22.57 14.12 18.98
CA SER A 421 -21.27 13.47 18.73
C SER A 421 -21.33 12.45 17.60
N ILE A 422 -22.43 11.72 17.48
CA ILE A 422 -22.65 10.75 16.40
C ILE A 422 -22.80 11.48 15.05
N GLU A 423 -23.55 12.57 14.99
CA GLU A 423 -23.68 13.38 13.78
C GLU A 423 -22.34 13.99 13.31
N GLU A 424 -21.53 14.48 14.26
CA GLU A 424 -20.19 15.00 13.96
C GLU A 424 -19.30 13.89 13.40
N ILE A 425 -19.31 12.71 14.02
CA ILE A 425 -18.54 11.55 13.57
C ILE A 425 -19.01 11.10 12.18
N ARG A 426 -20.32 11.00 11.96
CA ARG A 426 -20.90 10.65 10.65
C ARG A 426 -20.43 11.62 9.58
N SER A 427 -20.51 12.92 9.85
CA SER A 427 -20.06 13.96 8.93
C SER A 427 -18.57 13.85 8.61
N LYS A 428 -17.73 13.57 9.62
CA LYS A 428 -16.28 13.35 9.43
C LYS A 428 -16.00 12.09 8.61
N ILE A 429 -16.69 10.99 8.88
CA ILE A 429 -16.55 9.73 8.12
C ILE A 429 -16.88 9.97 6.64
N LEU A 430 -18.00 10.63 6.36
CA LEU A 430 -18.44 10.92 4.98
C LEU A 430 -17.49 11.88 4.26
N ALA A 431 -17.05 12.96 4.93
CA ALA A 431 -16.10 13.91 4.36
C ALA A 431 -14.75 13.25 4.03
N ARG A 432 -14.24 12.43 4.96
CA ARG A 432 -12.99 11.68 4.75
C ARG A 432 -13.13 10.68 3.61
N PHE A 433 -14.22 9.91 3.58
CA PHE A 433 -14.47 8.93 2.52
C PHE A 433 -14.56 9.60 1.14
N LYS A 434 -15.24 10.75 1.06
CA LYS A 434 -15.31 11.54 -0.17
C LYS A 434 -13.92 11.99 -0.63
N ASN A 435 -13.09 12.51 0.27
CA ASN A 435 -11.72 12.92 -0.04
C ASN A 435 -10.85 11.73 -0.51
N GLU A 436 -10.94 10.58 0.17
CA GLU A 436 -10.27 9.31 -0.22
C GLU A 436 -10.66 8.91 -1.64
N LYS A 437 -11.96 8.91 -1.93
CA LYS A 437 -12.53 8.54 -3.23
C LYS A 437 -12.06 9.46 -4.36
N GLU A 438 -12.13 10.77 -4.16
CA GLU A 438 -11.65 11.77 -5.13
C GLU A 438 -10.17 11.55 -5.43
N ALA A 439 -9.35 11.33 -4.39
CA ALA A 439 -7.92 11.06 -4.56
C ALA A 439 -7.64 9.75 -5.32
N ILE A 440 -8.43 8.70 -5.07
CA ILE A 440 -8.38 7.42 -5.79
C ILE A 440 -8.73 7.61 -7.27
N ILE A 441 -9.84 8.26 -7.58
CA ILE A 441 -10.26 8.49 -8.98
C ILE A 441 -9.19 9.29 -9.72
N GLU A 442 -8.65 10.33 -9.10
CA GLU A 442 -7.62 11.17 -9.71
C GLU A 442 -6.29 10.43 -9.92
N GLU A 443 -5.86 9.62 -8.95
CA GLU A 443 -4.66 8.80 -9.10
C GLU A 443 -4.81 7.78 -10.22
N MET A 444 -5.98 7.14 -10.30
CA MET A 444 -6.26 6.17 -11.34
C MET A 444 -6.34 6.83 -12.71
N ARG A 445 -6.96 8.00 -12.81
CA ARG A 445 -6.95 8.81 -14.03
C ARG A 445 -5.53 9.07 -14.50
N LYS A 446 -4.67 9.62 -13.62
CA LYS A 446 -3.27 9.91 -13.93
C LYS A 446 -2.52 8.66 -14.41
N LYS A 447 -2.66 7.54 -13.69
CA LYS A 447 -2.01 6.27 -14.06
C LYS A 447 -2.45 5.72 -15.41
N ILE A 448 -3.76 5.75 -15.67
CA ILE A 448 -4.32 5.26 -16.94
C ILE A 448 -3.85 6.18 -18.07
N GLU A 449 -3.94 7.50 -17.89
CA GLU A 449 -3.58 8.49 -18.91
C GLU A 449 -2.09 8.45 -19.27
N THR A 450 -1.20 8.30 -18.27
CA THR A 450 0.25 8.24 -18.51
C THR A 450 0.69 6.95 -19.19
N LYS A 451 -0.05 5.85 -19.01
CA LYS A 451 0.24 4.54 -19.60
C LYS A 451 -0.59 4.19 -20.83
N THR A 452 -1.44 5.09 -21.31
CA THR A 452 -2.28 4.85 -22.49
C THR A 452 -1.93 5.83 -23.60
N SER A 453 -1.88 5.33 -24.83
CA SER A 453 -1.71 6.19 -26.00
C SER A 453 -2.83 7.23 -26.09
N SER A 454 -2.47 8.36 -26.66
CA SER A 454 -3.37 9.45 -27.01
C SER A 454 -4.38 9.02 -28.09
N SER A 455 -4.07 7.96 -28.84
CA SER A 455 -4.92 7.40 -29.89
C SER A 455 -5.21 5.91 -29.68
N ASP A 456 -6.39 5.47 -30.11
CA ASP A 456 -6.76 4.05 -30.07
C ASP A 456 -6.03 3.28 -31.17
N GLY A 457 -5.48 2.11 -30.84
CA GLY A 457 -4.84 1.17 -31.77
C GLY A 457 -3.48 1.59 -32.34
N LYS A 458 -2.94 2.76 -32.00
CA LYS A 458 -1.64 3.25 -32.51
C LYS A 458 -0.85 3.99 -31.44
N ILE A 459 0.47 4.05 -31.61
CA ILE A 459 1.36 4.94 -30.86
C ILE A 459 1.97 5.91 -31.87
N ASP A 460 1.91 7.21 -31.60
CA ASP A 460 2.44 8.25 -32.49
C ASP A 460 3.17 9.36 -31.73
N ASN A 461 3.68 10.36 -32.45
CA ASN A 461 4.50 11.42 -31.85
C ASN A 461 3.78 12.25 -30.75
N GLN A 462 2.46 12.15 -30.62
CA GLN A 462 1.74 12.76 -29.50
C GLN A 462 2.04 12.03 -28.16
N ASP A 463 2.51 10.79 -28.23
CA ASP A 463 2.81 9.94 -27.08
C ASP A 463 4.24 10.10 -26.54
N ILE A 464 5.10 10.85 -27.24
CA ILE A 464 6.51 11.03 -26.84
C ILE A 464 6.62 11.55 -25.42
N SER A 465 5.80 12.54 -25.03
CA SER A 465 5.85 13.09 -23.67
C SER A 465 5.48 12.07 -22.58
N LYS A 466 4.65 11.07 -22.91
CA LYS A 466 4.29 9.97 -22.00
C LYS A 466 5.43 8.96 -21.91
N LEU A 467 6.02 8.60 -23.05
CA LEU A 467 7.19 7.72 -23.12
C LEU A 467 8.42 8.33 -22.42
N GLU A 468 8.66 9.64 -22.55
CA GLU A 468 9.72 10.36 -21.81
C GLU A 468 9.51 10.27 -20.31
N LYS A 469 8.26 10.41 -19.84
CA LYS A 469 7.93 10.25 -18.42
C LYS A 469 8.21 8.83 -17.94
N ILE A 470 7.73 7.82 -18.66
CA ILE A 470 7.98 6.40 -18.33
C ILE A 470 9.48 6.12 -18.29
N ARG A 471 10.24 6.62 -19.26
CA ARG A 471 11.70 6.48 -19.30
C ARG A 471 12.36 7.12 -18.08
N ASN A 472 11.97 8.35 -17.73
CA ASN A 472 12.52 9.05 -16.57
C ASN A 472 12.19 8.32 -15.27
N ASP A 473 10.97 7.77 -15.15
CA ASP A 473 10.55 6.96 -14.00
C ASP A 473 11.38 5.66 -13.92
N LEU A 474 11.62 4.97 -15.05
CA LEU A 474 12.50 3.80 -15.10
C LEU A 474 13.95 4.15 -14.73
N ALA A 475 14.42 5.33 -15.15
CA ALA A 475 15.79 5.78 -14.91
C ALA A 475 16.05 6.10 -13.43
N SER A 476 15.03 6.61 -12.71
CA SER A 476 15.16 6.92 -11.29
C SER A 476 14.70 5.77 -10.38
N ARG A 477 13.98 4.77 -10.88
CA ARG A 477 13.34 3.70 -10.09
C ARG A 477 14.27 3.01 -9.09
N THR A 478 15.40 2.47 -9.53
CA THR A 478 16.37 1.80 -8.63
C THR A 478 16.81 2.76 -7.52
N SER A 479 17.20 3.99 -7.87
CA SER A 479 17.66 4.97 -6.87
C SER A 479 16.54 5.44 -5.94
N ASP A 480 15.33 5.61 -6.46
CA ASP A 480 14.18 6.07 -5.69
C ASP A 480 13.76 5.01 -4.67
N LEU A 481 13.70 3.73 -5.08
CA LEU A 481 13.39 2.64 -4.17
C LEU A 481 14.52 2.39 -3.18
N SER A 482 15.79 2.38 -3.62
CA SER A 482 16.91 2.10 -2.72
C SER A 482 17.05 3.18 -1.65
N ASN A 483 16.84 4.45 -2.01
CA ASN A 483 16.78 5.56 -1.07
C ASN A 483 15.56 5.50 -0.14
N LEU A 484 14.39 5.08 -0.65
CA LEU A 484 13.21 4.87 0.20
C LEU A 484 13.45 3.77 1.22
N MET A 485 14.03 2.64 0.82
CA MET A 485 14.35 1.54 1.74
C MET A 485 15.37 1.96 2.78
N GLN A 486 16.44 2.67 2.40
CA GLN A 486 17.40 3.23 3.34
C GLN A 486 16.72 4.15 4.37
N PHE A 487 15.92 5.10 3.86
CA PHE A 487 15.22 6.07 4.68
C PHE A 487 14.24 5.36 5.62
N ASN A 488 13.49 4.37 5.14
CA ASN A 488 12.57 3.58 5.94
C ASN A 488 13.29 2.77 7.03
N ASN A 489 14.39 2.09 6.68
CA ASN A 489 15.18 1.30 7.62
C ASN A 489 15.72 2.16 8.78
N ILE A 490 16.01 3.43 8.51
CA ILE A 490 16.44 4.39 9.52
C ILE A 490 15.23 4.94 10.29
N VAL A 491 14.21 5.46 9.61
CA VAL A 491 13.08 6.15 10.27
C VAL A 491 12.24 5.20 11.11
N SER A 492 12.06 3.95 10.68
CA SER A 492 11.34 2.94 11.46
C SER A 492 11.99 2.67 12.82
N SER A 493 13.29 2.93 12.99
CA SER A 493 13.96 2.81 14.29
C SER A 493 13.59 3.93 15.29
N TYR A 494 13.06 5.06 14.81
CA TYR A 494 12.51 6.12 15.67
C TYR A 494 11.11 5.78 16.17
N LEU A 495 10.43 4.81 15.54
CA LEU A 495 9.10 4.39 15.93
C LEU A 495 9.20 3.44 17.14
N GLU A 496 8.58 3.84 18.24
CA GLU A 496 8.39 2.99 19.41
C GLU A 496 7.05 2.26 19.30
N THR A 497 7.10 0.95 19.52
CA THR A 497 5.94 0.08 19.65
C THR A 497 5.88 -0.44 21.07
N ASN A 498 4.67 -0.59 21.62
CA ASN A 498 4.48 -1.16 22.95
C ASN A 498 4.31 -2.67 22.79
N ASP A 499 5.32 -3.46 23.17
CA ASP A 499 5.11 -4.91 23.24
C ASP A 499 4.18 -5.22 24.42
N LYS A 500 2.95 -5.67 24.10
CA LYS A 500 1.94 -6.03 25.10
C LYS A 500 2.37 -7.21 25.97
N LYS A 501 3.33 -8.04 25.55
CA LYS A 501 3.79 -9.21 26.32
C LYS A 501 4.81 -8.84 27.40
N SER A 502 5.68 -7.87 27.14
CA SER A 502 6.71 -7.43 28.09
C SER A 502 6.39 -6.10 28.80
N GLY A 503 5.46 -5.30 28.27
CA GLY A 503 5.20 -3.94 28.76
C GLY A 503 6.37 -2.97 28.51
N THR A 504 7.30 -3.34 27.62
CA THR A 504 8.46 -2.52 27.26
C THR A 504 8.30 -1.90 25.88
N ASN A 505 8.79 -0.67 25.71
CA ASN A 505 8.85 -0.01 24.40
C ASN A 505 9.93 -0.70 23.56
N GLU A 506 9.53 -1.33 22.47
CA GLU A 506 10.43 -1.92 21.48
C GLU A 506 10.56 -1.01 20.26
N ARG A 507 11.76 -0.95 19.68
CA ARG A 507 12.07 -0.20 18.46
C ARG A 507 12.56 -1.15 17.38
N ASN A 508 12.25 -0.83 16.13
CA ASN A 508 12.80 -1.56 14.99
C ASN A 508 14.27 -1.19 14.75
N THR A 509 15.18 -1.76 15.53
CA THR A 509 16.62 -1.56 15.32
C THR A 509 17.19 -2.55 14.31
N ALA A 510 16.55 -3.70 14.07
CA ALA A 510 17.08 -4.75 13.19
C ALA A 510 17.35 -4.27 11.75
N SER A 511 16.42 -3.50 11.16
CA SER A 511 16.60 -2.88 9.85
C SER A 511 17.74 -1.85 9.85
N LEU A 512 17.81 -1.00 10.87
CA LEU A 512 18.86 0.00 11.03
C LEU A 512 20.27 -0.63 11.10
N PHE A 513 20.42 -1.71 11.88
CA PHE A 513 21.69 -2.43 11.99
C PHE A 513 22.10 -3.10 10.66
N ALA A 514 21.15 -3.66 9.92
CA ALA A 514 21.44 -4.26 8.62
C ALA A 514 21.85 -3.22 7.58
N GLU A 515 21.18 -2.07 7.57
CA GLU A 515 21.54 -0.93 6.73
C GLU A 515 22.97 -0.47 7.07
N ALA A 516 23.27 -0.25 8.36
CA ALA A 516 24.60 0.19 8.81
C ALA A 516 25.73 -0.82 8.52
N LYS A 517 25.43 -2.11 8.42
CA LYS A 517 26.40 -3.17 8.06
C LYS A 517 26.68 -3.21 6.55
N THR A 518 25.72 -2.79 5.72
CA THR A 518 25.82 -2.88 4.25
C THR A 518 26.22 -1.56 3.60
N MET A 519 26.14 -0.44 4.33
CA MET A 519 26.65 0.86 3.91
C MET A 519 28.19 0.87 3.89
N ASP A 520 28.77 1.14 2.73
CA ASP A 520 30.22 1.23 2.55
C ASP A 520 30.77 2.62 2.99
N GLY A 521 32.06 2.66 3.35
CA GLY A 521 32.81 3.91 3.52
C GLY A 521 32.55 4.69 4.82
N ALA A 522 32.61 6.03 4.73
CA ALA A 522 32.50 6.93 5.88
C ALA A 522 31.07 7.02 6.43
N GLU A 523 30.06 6.87 5.56
CA GLU A 523 28.65 6.95 5.95
C GLU A 523 28.23 5.77 6.84
N GLY A 524 28.60 4.54 6.46
CA GLY A 524 28.33 3.35 7.28
C GLY A 524 29.01 3.41 8.65
N LYS A 525 30.26 3.90 8.70
CA LYS A 525 30.99 4.12 9.97
C LYS A 525 30.30 5.16 10.84
N ALA A 526 29.89 6.28 10.27
CA ALA A 526 29.16 7.33 11.00
C ALA A 526 27.84 6.80 11.58
N LEU A 527 27.07 6.04 10.79
CA LEU A 527 25.83 5.43 11.25
C LEU A 527 26.08 4.40 12.38
N GLN A 528 27.09 3.54 12.25
CA GLN A 528 27.47 2.59 13.30
C GLN A 528 27.93 3.29 14.59
N GLU A 529 28.68 4.38 14.48
CA GLU A 529 29.07 5.19 15.64
C GLU A 529 27.87 5.86 16.32
N GLN A 530 26.91 6.34 15.54
CA GLN A 530 25.67 6.91 16.07
C GLN A 530 24.82 5.86 16.79
N ILE A 531 24.66 4.67 16.20
CA ILE A 531 23.99 3.53 16.83
C ILE A 531 24.63 3.19 18.19
N LYS A 532 25.97 3.16 18.24
CA LYS A 532 26.73 2.91 19.48
C LYS A 532 26.54 4.03 20.51
N LYS A 533 26.59 5.29 20.09
CA LYS A 533 26.37 6.46 20.98
C LYS A 533 24.97 6.49 21.55
N ALA A 534 23.99 5.99 20.82
CA ALA A 534 22.58 5.93 21.22
C ALA A 534 22.25 4.74 22.14
N ASP A 535 23.23 3.91 22.50
CA ASP A 535 23.06 2.64 23.23
C ASP A 535 21.97 1.73 22.64
N LEU A 536 21.84 1.75 21.31
CA LEU A 536 20.90 0.87 20.61
C LEU A 536 21.46 -0.54 20.60
N LYS A 537 20.62 -1.50 20.99
CA LYS A 537 20.94 -2.92 20.88
C LYS A 537 20.36 -3.48 19.58
N GLU A 538 21.15 -4.29 18.89
CA GLU A 538 20.66 -5.06 17.76
C GLU A 538 19.63 -6.05 18.32
N ASN A 539 18.37 -5.87 17.96
CA ASN A 539 17.34 -6.83 18.35
C ASN A 539 17.57 -8.09 17.50
N LYS A 540 18.22 -9.08 18.09
CA LYS A 540 18.49 -10.40 17.48
C LYS A 540 17.30 -11.36 17.64
N GLY A 541 16.27 -10.96 18.40
CA GLY A 541 15.10 -11.77 18.70
C GLY A 541 13.94 -11.57 17.71
N ASN A 542 12.90 -12.38 17.89
CA ASN A 542 11.65 -12.44 17.12
C ASN A 542 10.75 -11.19 17.24
N SER A 543 11.30 -10.01 17.49
CA SER A 543 10.54 -8.75 17.54
C SER A 543 10.18 -8.32 16.12
N THR A 544 9.31 -9.06 15.46
CA THR A 544 8.68 -8.62 14.22
C THR A 544 7.99 -7.29 14.49
N ILE A 545 8.11 -6.33 13.58
CA ILE A 545 7.22 -5.17 13.55
C ILE A 545 5.81 -5.66 13.15
N ASP A 546 5.17 -6.45 13.99
CA ASP A 546 3.75 -6.79 13.87
C ASP A 546 2.98 -5.58 14.38
N LEU A 547 2.84 -4.57 13.52
CA LEU A 547 1.97 -3.42 13.79
C LEU A 547 0.55 -3.95 13.94
N ASN A 548 0.14 -4.25 15.15
CA ASN A 548 -1.24 -4.66 15.38
C ASN A 548 -2.17 -3.47 15.14
N VAL A 549 -3.46 -3.74 14.92
CA VAL A 549 -4.45 -2.70 14.60
C VAL A 549 -4.47 -1.57 15.64
N ASN A 550 -4.23 -1.87 16.92
CA ASN A 550 -4.21 -0.84 17.95
C ASN A 550 -2.98 0.07 17.86
N GLU A 551 -1.81 -0.49 17.53
CA GLU A 551 -0.59 0.29 17.26
C GLU A 551 -0.77 1.12 16.00
N ILE A 552 -1.38 0.58 14.95
CA ILE A 552 -1.71 1.35 13.75
C ILE A 552 -2.61 2.55 14.14
N ASN A 553 -3.62 2.31 14.97
CA ASN A 553 -4.54 3.36 15.40
C ASN A 553 -3.86 4.41 16.27
N ASN A 554 -3.12 3.98 17.28
CA ASN A 554 -2.52 4.90 18.24
C ASN A 554 -1.32 5.66 17.65
N SER A 555 -0.61 5.06 16.68
CA SER A 555 0.64 5.59 16.13
C SER A 555 0.53 6.22 14.75
N PHE A 556 -0.59 6.06 14.03
CA PHE A 556 -0.69 6.58 12.65
C PHE A 556 -2.02 7.26 12.32
N ILE A 557 -3.14 6.91 12.97
CA ILE A 557 -4.47 7.42 12.59
C ILE A 557 -5.12 8.29 13.68
N LYS A 558 -4.90 8.02 14.97
CA LYS A 558 -5.54 8.79 16.04
C LYS A 558 -4.91 10.17 16.20
N TYR A 559 -5.48 11.13 15.48
CA TYR A 559 -5.45 12.53 15.90
C TYR A 559 -6.85 13.17 15.79
N ASN A 560 -7.71 12.80 16.73
CA ASN A 560 -8.87 13.62 17.10
C ASN A 560 -9.05 13.66 18.63
N SER A 561 -8.78 12.56 19.36
CA SER A 561 -8.97 12.52 20.81
C SER A 561 -7.98 13.38 21.60
N LYS A 562 -6.70 13.44 21.24
CA LYS A 562 -5.71 14.28 21.96
C LYS A 562 -5.92 15.79 21.73
N LEU A 563 -6.44 16.18 20.57
CA LEU A 563 -6.80 17.58 20.29
C LEU A 563 -8.07 17.97 21.05
N GLN A 564 -9.09 17.10 21.08
CA GLN A 564 -10.29 17.30 21.90
C GLN A 564 -9.96 17.31 23.39
N GLU A 565 -9.09 16.42 23.89
CA GLU A 565 -8.61 16.45 25.28
C GLU A 565 -7.77 17.69 25.60
N GLN A 566 -7.04 18.25 24.64
CA GLN A 566 -6.27 19.50 24.84
C GLN A 566 -7.13 20.75 24.73
N GLN A 567 -8.18 20.73 23.91
CA GLN A 567 -9.17 21.82 23.80
C GLN A 567 -10.14 21.83 25.00
N GLN A 568 -10.53 20.65 25.51
CA GLN A 568 -11.30 20.52 26.77
C GLN A 568 -10.47 20.85 28.02
N LYS A 569 -9.13 20.84 27.93
CA LYS A 569 -8.22 21.31 29.01
C LYS A 569 -7.85 22.78 28.90
N LYS A 570 -8.23 23.47 27.81
CA LYS A 570 -7.96 24.90 27.57
C LYS A 570 -9.21 25.78 27.73
N ASN A 571 -10.38 25.17 27.89
CA ASN A 571 -11.61 25.78 28.41
C ASN A 571 -11.81 25.33 29.85
#